data_AF-A0A7W1B8C8-F1
#
_entry.id   AF-A0A7W1B8C8-F1
#
_cell.length_a   1.000
_cell.length_b   1.000
_cell.length_c   1.000
_cell.angle_alpha   90.00
_cell.angle_beta   90.00
_cell.angle_gamma   90.00
#
_symmetry.space_group_name_H-M   'P 1'
#
loop_
_entity.id
_entity.type
_entity.pdbx_description
1 polymer ?
#
loop_
_entity_poly.entity_id
_entity_poly.type
_entity_poly.pdbx_seq_one_letter_code
_entity_poly.pdbx_strand_id
1 'polypeptide(L)'
;MRCVLVIIAMLVGCAHDVRARFPARPEESTSSIVLLLSDAANGVSVAVNGILVVEGEHTSRIVIDGVPVGAAEIVMAANGSEKAMRVAVSSEHATTIPLGVPDGGGPAGFLKTVMTSLITILVYALVN
;
A
#
# COMPACT_ATOMS: atom_id res chain seq x y z
N MET A 1 34.70 -8.36 -6.38
CA MET A 1 33.82 -8.28 -5.19
C MET A 1 33.00 -6.99 -5.06
N ARG A 2 33.25 -5.92 -5.84
CA ARG A 2 32.46 -4.66 -5.79
C ARG A 2 31.16 -4.68 -6.60
N CYS A 3 31.05 -5.52 -7.63
CA CYS A 3 29.84 -5.58 -8.49
C CYS A 3 28.67 -6.35 -7.85
N VAL A 4 28.94 -7.23 -6.88
CA VAL A 4 27.91 -8.06 -6.24
C VAL A 4 27.02 -7.25 -5.29
N LEU A 5 27.56 -6.18 -4.67
CA LEU A 5 26.81 -5.31 -3.75
C LEU A 5 25.78 -4.43 -4.49
N VAL A 6 26.05 -4.03 -5.74
CA VAL A 6 25.18 -3.13 -6.52
C VAL A 6 23.90 -3.83 -6.99
N ILE A 7 23.98 -5.13 -7.31
CA ILE A 7 22.82 -5.92 -7.76
C ILE A 7 21.86 -6.23 -6.59
N ILE A 8 22.38 -6.41 -5.37
CA ILE A 8 21.57 -6.66 -4.17
C ILE A 8 20.79 -5.40 -3.75
N ALA A 9 21.32 -4.20 -4.00
CA ALA A 9 20.62 -2.94 -3.69
C ALA A 9 19.46 -2.61 -4.65
N MET A 10 19.35 -3.26 -5.82
CA MET A 10 18.26 -3.05 -6.78
C MET A 10 17.02 -3.93 -6.52
N LEU A 11 17.05 -4.79 -5.50
CA LEU A 11 15.90 -5.61 -5.10
C LEU A 11 14.97 -4.90 -4.09
N VAL A 12 15.16 -3.59 -3.87
CA VAL A 12 14.20 -2.78 -3.10
C VAL A 12 12.88 -2.79 -3.87
N GLY A 13 11.94 -3.57 -3.34
CA GLY A 13 10.78 -4.10 -4.04
C GLY A 13 9.93 -3.04 -4.71
N CYS A 14 9.58 -3.30 -5.97
CA CYS A 14 8.48 -2.60 -6.61
C CYS A 14 7.21 -2.79 -5.77
N ALA A 15 6.43 -1.72 -5.62
CA ALA A 15 5.08 -1.84 -5.11
C ALA A 15 4.31 -2.88 -5.95
N HIS A 16 3.62 -3.80 -5.28
CA HIS A 16 2.86 -4.85 -5.94
C HIS A 16 1.42 -4.87 -5.44
N ASP A 17 0.49 -5.38 -6.25
CA ASP A 17 -0.90 -5.54 -5.85
C ASP A 17 -1.02 -6.62 -4.76
N VAL A 18 -1.64 -6.27 -3.63
CA VAL A 18 -1.88 -7.21 -2.53
C VAL A 18 -3.29 -7.77 -2.65
N ARG A 19 -3.42 -9.09 -2.47
CA ARG A 19 -4.71 -9.77 -2.37
C ARG A 19 -4.79 -10.55 -1.07
N ALA A 20 -5.83 -10.29 -0.30
CA ALA A 20 -6.11 -10.96 0.96
C ALA A 20 -7.54 -11.51 0.95
N ARG A 21 -7.79 -12.49 1.82
CA ARG A 21 -9.13 -13.05 2.03
C ARG A 21 -9.52 -12.90 3.49
N PHE A 22 -10.67 -12.29 3.73
CA PHE A 22 -11.26 -12.18 5.05
C PHE A 22 -11.88 -13.53 5.45
N PRO A 23 -11.68 -14.00 6.70
CA PRO A 23 -12.22 -15.27 7.19
C PRO A 23 -13.70 -15.14 7.59
N ALA A 24 -14.58 -14.83 6.63
CA ALA A 24 -16.02 -14.81 6.85
C ALA A 24 -16.57 -16.21 7.13
N ARG A 25 -17.74 -16.26 7.78
CA ARG A 25 -18.47 -17.53 7.94
C ARG A 25 -19.00 -18.01 6.59
N PRO A 26 -19.07 -19.33 6.33
CA PRO A 26 -19.51 -19.87 5.05
C PRO A 26 -20.93 -19.46 4.62
N GLU A 27 -21.78 -19.11 5.57
CA GLU A 27 -23.20 -18.78 5.33
C GLU A 27 -23.46 -17.27 5.16
N GLU A 28 -22.43 -16.44 5.33
CA GLU A 28 -22.56 -14.99 5.17
C GLU A 28 -22.45 -14.60 3.69
N SER A 29 -23.34 -13.71 3.24
CA SER A 29 -23.18 -13.06 1.94
C SER A 29 -21.94 -12.17 2.00
N THR A 30 -20.99 -12.39 1.09
CA THR A 30 -19.72 -11.67 1.06
C THR A 30 -19.52 -10.94 -0.28
N SER A 31 -18.66 -9.93 -0.26
CA SER A 31 -18.23 -9.18 -1.43
C SER A 31 -16.74 -8.82 -1.27
N SER A 32 -16.19 -8.10 -2.25
CA SER A 32 -14.80 -7.66 -2.24
C SER A 32 -14.69 -6.17 -1.95
N ILE A 33 -13.66 -5.80 -1.19
CA ILE A 33 -13.26 -4.41 -0.97
C ILE A 33 -11.95 -4.16 -1.70
N VAL A 34 -11.84 -3.02 -2.38
CA VAL A 34 -10.61 -2.56 -3.02
C VAL A 34 -10.16 -1.27 -2.34
N LEU A 35 -8.99 -1.31 -1.72
CA LEU A 35 -8.36 -0.12 -1.14
C LEU A 35 -7.33 0.37 -2.14
N LEU A 36 -7.60 1.54 -2.72
CA LEU A 36 -6.74 2.14 -3.73
C LEU A 36 -6.00 3.32 -3.11
N LEU A 37 -4.69 3.17 -2.97
CA LEU A 37 -3.81 4.17 -2.39
C LEU A 37 -3.38 5.14 -3.49
N SER A 38 -3.32 6.45 -3.18
CA SER A 38 -2.94 7.48 -4.14
C SER A 38 -1.50 7.35 -4.66
N ASP A 39 -0.62 6.73 -3.88
CA ASP A 39 0.75 6.36 -4.25
C ASP A 39 1.13 5.06 -3.52
N ALA A 40 2.25 4.45 -3.89
CA ALA A 40 2.80 3.29 -3.21
C ALA A 40 3.16 3.60 -1.74
N ALA A 41 2.56 2.86 -0.82
CA ALA A 41 2.81 2.98 0.61
C ALA A 41 3.68 1.83 1.13
N ASN A 42 4.48 2.09 2.16
CA ASN A 42 5.28 1.07 2.86
C ASN A 42 4.66 0.73 4.21
N GLY A 43 4.88 -0.51 4.66
CA GLY A 43 4.40 -0.98 5.96
C GLY A 43 2.88 -0.96 6.05
N VAL A 44 2.22 -1.31 4.95
CA VAL A 44 0.76 -1.27 4.84
C VAL A 44 0.17 -2.44 5.61
N SER A 45 -0.64 -2.12 6.62
CA SER A 45 -1.41 -3.11 7.38
C SER A 45 -2.88 -2.75 7.35
N VAL A 46 -3.74 -3.75 7.20
CA VAL A 46 -5.19 -3.55 7.15
C VAL A 46 -5.88 -4.56 8.05
N ALA A 47 -6.77 -4.04 8.90
CA ALA A 47 -7.72 -4.83 9.65
C ALA A 47 -9.16 -4.52 9.21
N VAL A 48 -9.98 -5.56 9.11
CA VAL A 48 -11.41 -5.47 8.82
C VAL A 48 -12.16 -6.04 10.01
N ASN A 49 -13.09 -5.27 10.59
CA ASN A 49 -13.85 -5.64 11.79
C ASN A 49 -12.96 -6.18 12.94
N GLY A 50 -11.77 -5.57 13.11
CA GLY A 50 -10.79 -5.97 14.13
C GLY A 50 -9.92 -7.18 13.77
N ILE A 51 -10.09 -7.80 12.59
CA ILE A 51 -9.26 -8.91 12.12
C ILE A 51 -8.20 -8.39 11.15
N LEU A 52 -6.93 -8.57 11.49
CA LEU A 52 -5.80 -8.26 10.62
C LEU A 52 -5.81 -9.18 9.39
N VAL A 53 -5.86 -8.60 8.19
CA VAL A 53 -5.90 -9.32 6.91
C VAL A 53 -4.70 -9.06 6.01
N VAL A 54 -4.02 -7.94 6.22
CA VAL A 54 -2.78 -7.54 5.51
C VAL A 54 -1.82 -6.97 6.54
N GLU A 55 -0.53 -7.30 6.44
CA GLU A 55 0.48 -6.85 7.39
C GLU A 55 1.78 -6.46 6.69
N GLY A 56 2.27 -5.24 6.92
CA GLY A 56 3.63 -4.82 6.58
C GLY A 56 3.95 -4.69 5.09
N GLU A 57 2.95 -4.59 4.22
CA GLU A 57 3.15 -4.68 2.76
C GLU A 57 3.66 -3.39 2.11
N HIS A 58 4.30 -3.51 0.94
CA HIS A 58 4.61 -2.37 0.07
C HIS A 58 3.73 -2.40 -1.19
N THR A 59 2.71 -1.54 -1.21
CA THR A 59 1.63 -1.61 -2.22
C THR A 59 0.96 -0.27 -2.46
N SER A 60 0.36 -0.12 -3.65
CA SER A 60 -0.58 0.95 -3.98
C SER A 60 -2.03 0.45 -4.10
N ARG A 61 -2.26 -0.86 -4.01
CA ARG A 61 -3.59 -1.46 -4.22
C ARG A 61 -3.75 -2.75 -3.44
N ILE A 62 -4.85 -2.82 -2.68
CA ILE A 62 -5.20 -3.98 -1.87
C ILE A 62 -6.60 -4.44 -2.27
N VAL A 63 -6.76 -5.74 -2.52
CA VAL A 63 -8.06 -6.38 -2.74
C VAL A 63 -8.31 -7.34 -1.59
N ILE A 64 -9.42 -7.16 -0.87
CA ILE A 64 -9.83 -8.01 0.24
C ILE A 64 -11.11 -8.72 -0.18
N ASP A 65 -11.01 -10.02 -0.43
CA ASP A 65 -12.14 -10.86 -0.80
C ASP A 65 -12.84 -11.44 0.43
N GLY A 66 -14.13 -11.74 0.31
CA GLY A 66 -14.86 -12.45 1.36
C GLY A 66 -15.29 -11.56 2.52
N VAL A 67 -15.40 -10.24 2.34
CA VAL A 67 -15.88 -9.33 3.38
C VAL A 67 -17.41 -9.38 3.45
N PRO A 68 -18.03 -9.56 4.63
CA PRO A 68 -19.48 -9.59 4.76
C PRO A 68 -20.14 -8.31 4.23
N VAL A 69 -21.25 -8.48 3.50
CA VAL A 69 -22.06 -7.37 2.98
C VAL A 69 -22.69 -6.61 4.16
N GLY A 70 -22.76 -5.28 4.06
CA GLY A 70 -23.22 -4.41 5.14
C GLY A 70 -22.13 -3.46 5.64
N ALA A 71 -22.20 -3.06 6.91
CA ALA A 71 -21.23 -2.12 7.48
C ALA A 71 -19.96 -2.84 7.92
N ALA A 72 -18.84 -2.56 7.26
CA ALA A 72 -17.51 -3.01 7.65
C ALA A 72 -16.71 -1.86 8.26
N GLU A 73 -16.04 -2.11 9.38
CA GLU A 73 -15.04 -1.22 9.94
C GLU A 73 -13.66 -1.60 9.36
N ILE A 74 -12.96 -0.62 8.84
CA ILE A 74 -11.65 -0.80 8.23
C ILE A 74 -10.68 0.11 8.96
N VAL A 75 -9.61 -0.48 9.48
CA VAL A 75 -8.48 0.23 10.05
C VAL A 75 -7.27 -0.06 9.18
N MET A 76 -6.66 0.99 8.63
CA MET A 76 -5.47 0.90 7.82
C MET A 76 -4.34 1.69 8.46
N ALA A 77 -3.15 1.09 8.50
CA ALA A 77 -1.90 1.79 8.73
C ALA A 77 -1.06 1.80 7.45
N ALA A 78 -0.50 2.95 7.09
CA ALA A 78 0.36 3.12 5.92
C ALA A 78 1.34 4.27 6.16
N ASN A 79 2.63 4.08 5.85
CA ASN A 79 3.69 5.09 6.07
C ASN A 79 3.73 5.67 7.50
N GLY A 80 3.39 4.86 8.51
CA GLY A 80 3.35 5.29 9.92
C GLY A 80 2.16 6.19 10.29
N SER A 81 1.17 6.34 9.40
CA SER A 81 -0.10 7.00 9.69
C SER A 81 -1.23 5.97 9.70
N GLU A 82 -2.24 6.22 10.54
CA GLU A 82 -3.39 5.34 10.71
C GLU A 82 -4.68 6.04 10.30
N LYS A 83 -5.57 5.30 9.64
CA LYS A 83 -6.89 5.76 9.25
C LYS A 83 -7.93 4.67 9.51
N ALA A 84 -8.86 4.98 10.39
CA ALA A 84 -10.06 4.18 10.62
C ALA A 84 -11.24 4.75 9.81
N MET A 85 -12.08 3.89 9.25
CA MET A 85 -13.30 4.28 8.57
C MET A 85 -14.34 3.17 8.60
N ARG A 86 -15.60 3.54 8.43
CA ARG A 86 -16.71 2.60 8.25
C ARG A 86 -17.21 2.69 6.82
N VAL A 87 -17.37 1.54 6.18
CA VAL A 87 -17.76 1.45 4.77
C VAL A 87 -18.95 0.51 4.62
N ALA A 88 -19.93 0.92 3.83
CA ALA A 88 -21.02 0.06 3.41
C ALA A 88 -20.57 -0.80 2.22
N VAL A 89 -20.44 -2.10 2.45
CA VAL A 89 -20.10 -3.11 1.46
C VAL A 89 -21.36 -3.53 0.73
N SER A 90 -21.39 -3.35 -0.58
CA SER A 90 -22.49 -3.77 -1.45
C SER A 90 -22.32 -5.22 -1.92
N SER A 91 -23.43 -5.93 -2.14
CA SER A 91 -23.46 -7.28 -2.72
C SER A 91 -23.34 -7.29 -4.24
N GLU A 92 -23.55 -6.16 -4.92
CA GLU A 92 -23.62 -6.12 -6.38
C GLU A 92 -22.24 -5.90 -7.04
N HIS A 93 -21.38 -5.10 -6.40
CA HIS A 93 -20.10 -4.68 -6.96
C HIS A 93 -19.03 -4.59 -5.87
N ALA A 94 -17.78 -4.76 -6.27
CA ALA A 94 -16.64 -4.52 -5.38
C ALA A 94 -16.63 -3.07 -4.90
N THR A 95 -16.49 -2.87 -3.60
CA THR A 95 -16.49 -1.53 -3.00
C THR A 95 -15.09 -0.95 -3.08
N THR A 96 -14.88 0.06 -3.93
CA THR A 96 -13.58 0.73 -4.09
C THR A 96 -13.50 1.97 -3.22
N ILE A 97 -12.44 2.05 -2.42
CA ILE A 97 -12.20 3.15 -1.49
C ILE A 97 -10.87 3.82 -1.86
N PRO A 98 -10.89 5.06 -2.40
CA PRO A 98 -9.68 5.82 -2.66
C PRO A 98 -9.13 6.40 -1.35
N LEU A 99 -7.83 6.24 -1.13
CA LEU A 99 -7.14 6.65 0.10
C LEU A 99 -5.91 7.48 -0.25
N GLY A 100 -5.83 8.68 0.34
CA GLY A 100 -4.61 9.47 0.32
C GLY A 100 -3.57 8.82 1.22
N VAL A 101 -2.36 8.66 0.70
CA VAL A 101 -1.20 8.23 1.48
C VAL A 101 -0.39 9.46 1.86
N PRO A 102 -0.04 9.65 3.14
CA PRO A 102 0.91 10.69 3.52
C PRO A 102 2.25 10.42 2.85
N ASP A 103 2.89 11.48 2.32
CA ASP A 103 4.27 11.43 1.89
C ASP A 103 5.08 10.93 3.08
N GLY A 104 5.56 9.69 3.00
CA GLY A 104 6.35 9.09 4.06
C GLY A 104 7.65 9.89 4.18
N GLY A 105 7.66 10.91 5.06
CA GLY A 105 8.79 11.81 5.35
C GLY A 105 10.00 11.10 5.98
N GLY A 106 10.12 9.79 5.76
CA GLY A 106 11.24 8.98 6.15
C GLY A 106 12.46 9.14 5.22
N PRO A 107 13.57 8.49 5.56
CA PRO A 107 14.87 8.63 4.88
C PRO A 107 14.82 8.30 3.37
N ALA A 108 13.84 7.51 2.92
CA ALA A 108 13.64 7.20 1.50
C ALA A 108 13.23 8.41 0.66
N GLY A 109 12.34 9.29 1.16
CA GLY A 109 11.94 10.52 0.45
C GLY A 109 13.06 11.56 0.38
N PHE A 110 13.82 11.67 1.47
CA PHE A 110 15.03 12.50 1.51
C PHE A 110 16.10 11.97 0.53
N LEU A 111 16.38 10.66 0.54
CA LEU A 111 17.34 10.05 -0.36
C LEU A 111 16.92 10.21 -1.83
N LYS A 112 15.62 10.05 -2.15
CA LYS A 112 15.09 10.30 -3.49
C LYS A 112 15.39 11.72 -3.93
N THR A 113 15.11 12.72 -3.09
CA THR A 113 15.35 14.13 -3.39
C THR A 113 16.83 14.42 -3.60
N VAL A 114 17.70 13.91 -2.72
CA VAL A 114 19.16 14.06 -2.83
C VAL A 114 19.69 13.40 -4.11
N MET A 115 19.27 12.17 -4.40
CA MET A 115 19.71 11.45 -5.60
C MET A 115 19.24 12.14 -6.88
N THR A 116 18.00 12.62 -6.93
CA THR A 116 17.51 13.39 -8.08
C THR A 116 18.35 14.66 -8.27
N SER A 117 18.64 15.41 -7.20
CA SER A 117 19.46 16.61 -7.30
C SER A 117 20.89 16.34 -7.80
N LEU A 118 21.52 15.25 -7.33
CA LEU A 118 22.85 14.83 -7.77
C LEU A 118 22.88 14.43 -9.24
N ILE A 119 21.87 13.69 -9.71
CA ILE A 119 21.75 13.31 -11.12
C ILE A 119 21.59 14.55 -11.99
N THR A 120 20.74 15.51 -11.58
CA THR A 120 20.55 16.76 -12.33
C THR A 120 21.86 17.54 -12.46
N ILE A 121 22.64 17.65 -11.38
CA ILE A 121 23.96 18.30 -11.41
C ILE A 121 24.92 17.57 -12.35
N LEU A 122 24.97 16.24 -12.29
CA LEU A 122 25.81 15.41 -13.16
C LEU A 122 25.47 15.57 -14.64
N VAL A 123 24.17 15.57 -14.98
CA VAL A 123 23.70 15.80 -16.36
C VAL A 123 24.08 17.21 -16.81
N TYR A 124 23.88 18.22 -15.96
CA TYR A 124 24.22 19.61 -16.29
C TYR A 124 25.73 19.80 -16.52
N ALA A 125 26.58 19.10 -15.75
CA ALA A 125 28.04 19.14 -15.86
C ALA A 125 28.61 18.30 -17.03
N LEU A 126 27.80 17.43 -17.64
CA LEU A 126 28.19 16.66 -18.83
C LEU A 126 27.72 17.31 -20.13
N VAL A 127 26.71 18.18 -20.07
CA VAL A 127 26.15 18.90 -21.21
C VAL A 127 26.79 20.28 -21.40
N ASN A 128 27.40 20.85 -20.35
CA ASN A 128 28.29 22.03 -20.43
C ASN A 128 29.76 21.62 -20.35
#